data_AF-A0A928LKE2-F1
#
_entry.id   AF-A0A928LKE2-F1
#
_cell.length_a   1.000
_cell.length_b   1.000
_cell.length_c   1.000
_cell.angle_alpha   90.00
_cell.angle_beta   90.00
_cell.angle_gamma   90.00
#
_symmetry.space_group_name_H-M   'P 1'
#
loop_
_entity.id
_entity.type
_entity.pdbx_description
1 polymer ?
#
loop_
_entity_poly.entity_id
_entity_poly.type
_entity_poly.pdbx_seq_one_letter_code
_entity_poly.pdbx_strand_id
1 'polypeptide(L)'
;MKFNFFKKSQDAPPGGTVRHFWLYALILFSFALALMMIGQYLQTQELKQVQSSLQIEEQEGQNKVSALQTVQQLNKELSSQVAQLNEQLAEAKGDIASAQYDISVLEKKIEQMSLIIEAQNLYYSGKYWDGKQKLKELPEEEVLEDLVELYQTVKKRLR
;
A
#
# COMPACT_ATOMS: atom_id res chain seq x y z
N MET A 1 -42.50 -115.34 33.54
CA MET A 1 -41.87 -114.74 32.34
C MET A 1 -41.50 -113.31 32.71
N LYS A 2 -40.24 -112.94 33.00
CA LYS A 2 -39.18 -112.44 32.08
C LYS A 2 -39.79 -111.66 30.89
N PHE A 3 -39.50 -110.37 30.66
CA PHE A 3 -38.16 -109.83 30.39
C PHE A 3 -37.93 -108.39 30.87
N ASN A 4 -36.72 -108.18 31.38
CA ASN A 4 -36.03 -106.91 31.53
C ASN A 4 -35.76 -106.27 30.16
N PHE A 5 -35.89 -104.95 30.04
CA PHE A 5 -34.97 -104.15 29.24
C PHE A 5 -34.62 -102.84 29.96
N PHE A 6 -33.47 -102.92 30.61
CA PHE A 6 -32.61 -101.82 30.99
C PHE A 6 -32.18 -101.03 29.73
N LYS A 7 -32.30 -99.70 29.77
CA LYS A 7 -31.30 -98.78 29.19
C LYS A 7 -31.45 -97.43 29.88
N LYS A 8 -30.79 -97.25 31.02
CA LYS A 8 -29.41 -96.74 31.19
C LYS A 8 -29.43 -95.21 31.33
N SER A 9 -29.42 -94.81 32.60
CA SER A 9 -28.82 -93.58 33.10
C SER A 9 -27.43 -93.37 32.50
N GLN A 10 -27.16 -92.18 31.97
CA GLN A 10 -25.81 -91.61 31.91
C GLN A 10 -25.96 -90.10 31.64
N ASP A 11 -25.99 -89.30 32.70
CA ASP A 11 -24.80 -88.74 33.35
C ASP A 11 -24.34 -87.49 32.58
N ALA A 12 -24.50 -86.35 33.25
CA ALA A 12 -23.70 -85.17 32.96
C ALA A 12 -22.23 -85.60 32.79
N PRO A 13 -21.54 -85.22 31.70
CA PRO A 13 -20.13 -85.51 31.58
C PRO A 13 -19.37 -84.66 32.62
N PRO A 14 -18.65 -85.30 33.57
CA PRO A 14 -17.76 -84.62 34.50
C PRO A 14 -16.41 -84.36 33.80
N GLY A 15 -15.88 -83.14 33.90
CA GLY A 15 -14.44 -82.88 33.64
C GLY A 15 -14.03 -82.30 32.28
N GLY A 16 -14.94 -81.77 31.44
CA GLY A 16 -14.59 -81.12 30.17
C GLY A 16 -14.99 -79.64 30.02
N THR A 17 -15.97 -79.17 30.78
CA THR A 17 -16.64 -77.87 30.58
C THR A 17 -15.79 -76.66 30.93
N VAL A 18 -14.97 -76.73 31.98
CA VAL A 18 -14.10 -75.62 32.40
C VAL A 18 -13.04 -75.33 31.34
N ARG A 19 -12.48 -76.37 30.68
CA ARG A 19 -11.48 -76.18 29.61
C ARG A 19 -12.06 -75.48 28.39
N HIS A 20 -13.29 -75.82 28.00
CA HIS A 20 -13.96 -75.16 26.86
C HIS A 20 -14.36 -73.73 27.22
N PHE A 21 -14.81 -73.48 28.46
CA PHE A 21 -15.08 -72.12 28.94
C PHE A 21 -13.83 -71.22 28.87
N TRP A 22 -12.68 -71.71 29.33
CA TRP A 22 -11.41 -70.98 29.23
C TRP A 22 -10.97 -70.76 27.77
N LEU A 23 -11.21 -71.75 26.90
CA LEU A 23 -10.92 -71.62 25.47
C LEU A 23 -11.77 -70.50 24.82
N TYR A 24 -13.08 -70.48 25.07
CA TYR A 24 -13.96 -69.43 24.57
C TYR A 24 -13.64 -68.06 25.17
N ALA A 25 -13.34 -67.99 26.47
CA ALA A 25 -12.94 -66.76 27.13
C ALA A 25 -11.65 -66.18 26.51
N LEU A 26 -10.68 -67.02 26.18
CA LEU A 26 -9.43 -66.61 25.56
C LEU A 26 -9.63 -66.10 24.11
N ILE A 27 -10.52 -66.74 23.34
CA ILE A 27 -10.89 -66.29 21.98
C ILE A 27 -11.66 -64.96 22.02
N LEU A 28 -12.62 -64.82 22.95
CA LEU A 28 -13.37 -63.57 23.11
C LEU A 28 -12.46 -62.43 23.57
N PHE A 29 -11.51 -62.71 24.46
CA PHE A 29 -10.53 -61.74 24.93
C PHE A 29 -9.59 -61.29 23.82
N SER A 30 -9.10 -62.22 22.98
CA SER A 30 -8.26 -61.85 21.83
C SER A 30 -9.04 -61.00 20.81
N PHE A 31 -10.32 -61.31 20.58
CA PHE A 31 -11.17 -60.54 19.68
C PHE A 31 -11.47 -59.14 20.23
N ALA A 32 -11.71 -59.01 21.52
CA ALA A 32 -11.89 -57.71 22.18
C ALA A 32 -10.63 -56.85 22.10
N LEU A 33 -9.44 -57.44 22.30
CA LEU A 33 -8.17 -56.74 22.13
C LEU A 33 -7.93 -56.28 20.68
N ALA A 34 -8.27 -57.13 19.71
CA ALA A 34 -8.16 -56.77 18.29
C ALA A 34 -9.07 -55.59 17.94
N LEU A 35 -10.32 -55.59 18.42
CA LEU A 35 -11.26 -54.48 18.23
C LEU A 35 -10.78 -53.20 18.91
N MET A 36 -10.20 -53.30 20.12
CA MET A 36 -9.64 -52.15 20.83
C MET A 36 -8.45 -51.53 20.08
N MET A 37 -7.56 -52.35 19.52
CA MET A 37 -6.45 -51.88 18.68
C MET A 37 -6.93 -51.21 17.40
N ILE A 38 -7.93 -51.78 16.72
CA ILE A 38 -8.49 -51.18 15.50
C ILE A 38 -9.16 -49.83 15.82
N GLY A 39 -9.91 -49.76 16.93
CA GLY A 39 -10.52 -48.51 17.39
C GLY A 39 -9.48 -47.43 17.70
N GLN A 40 -8.41 -47.79 18.43
CA GLN A 40 -7.31 -46.87 18.72
C GLN A 40 -6.57 -46.41 17.45
N TYR A 41 -6.37 -47.31 16.49
CA TYR A 41 -5.69 -46.97 15.24
C TYR A 41 -6.50 -45.98 14.40
N LEU A 42 -7.81 -46.22 14.24
CA LEU A 42 -8.72 -45.32 13.52
C LEU A 42 -8.78 -43.94 14.19
N GLN A 43 -8.92 -43.89 15.52
CA GLN A 43 -8.95 -42.64 16.27
C GLN A 43 -7.61 -41.87 16.18
N THR A 44 -6.47 -42.58 16.19
CA THR A 44 -5.15 -41.95 16.07
C THR A 44 -4.91 -41.37 14.68
N GLN A 45 -5.46 -41.99 13.62
CA GLN A 45 -5.34 -41.45 12.26
C GLN A 45 -6.15 -40.16 12.09
N GLU A 46 -7.39 -40.12 12.58
CA GLU A 46 -8.22 -38.92 12.51
C GLU A 46 -7.60 -37.75 13.29
N LEU A 47 -7.10 -38.02 14.51
CA LEU A 47 -6.41 -36.99 15.31
C LEU A 47 -5.15 -36.45 14.63
N LYS A 48 -4.38 -37.32 13.96
CA LYS A 48 -3.20 -36.89 13.18
C LYS A 48 -3.60 -36.02 11.99
N GLN A 49 -4.68 -36.36 11.29
CA GLN A 49 -5.18 -35.54 10.18
C GLN A 49 -5.63 -34.17 10.67
N VAL A 50 -6.43 -34.11 11.74
CA VAL A 50 -6.89 -32.85 12.34
C VAL A 50 -5.72 -32.01 12.86
N GLN A 51 -4.71 -32.63 13.46
CA GLN A 51 -3.51 -31.91 13.91
C GLN A 51 -2.73 -31.32 12.72
N SER A 52 -2.58 -32.09 11.63
CA SER A 52 -1.90 -31.61 10.43
C SER A 52 -2.67 -30.49 9.73
N SER A 53 -4.01 -30.55 9.68
CA SER A 53 -4.82 -29.49 9.08
C SER A 53 -4.76 -28.21 9.91
N LEU A 54 -4.78 -28.31 11.24
CA LEU A 54 -4.63 -27.15 12.13
C LEU A 54 -3.24 -26.50 11.96
N GLN A 55 -2.17 -27.29 11.83
CA GLN A 55 -0.83 -26.76 11.58
C GLN A 55 -0.73 -26.04 10.23
N ILE A 56 -1.33 -26.61 9.18
CA ILE A 56 -1.37 -25.97 7.85
C ILE A 56 -2.17 -24.67 7.92
N GLU A 57 -3.33 -24.68 8.57
CA GLU A 57 -4.19 -23.49 8.73
C GLU A 57 -3.51 -22.39 9.56
N GLU A 58 -2.77 -22.76 10.61
CA GLU A 58 -1.96 -21.82 11.40
C GLU A 58 -0.84 -21.22 10.54
N GLN A 59 -0.14 -22.03 9.75
CA GLN A 59 0.93 -21.57 8.86
C GLN A 59 0.39 -20.65 7.76
N GLU A 60 -0.77 -20.98 7.17
CA GLU A 60 -1.46 -20.10 6.23
C GLU A 60 -1.92 -18.79 6.90
N GLY A 61 -2.41 -18.87 8.13
CA GLY A 61 -2.77 -17.71 8.95
C GLY A 61 -1.58 -16.78 9.17
N GLN A 62 -0.42 -17.33 9.54
CA GLN A 62 0.82 -16.57 9.71
C GLN A 62 1.24 -15.92 8.39
N ASN A 63 1.21 -16.64 7.27
CA ASN A 63 1.53 -16.10 5.94
C ASN A 63 0.60 -14.93 5.56
N LYS A 64 -0.71 -15.05 5.85
CA LYS A 64 -1.69 -13.97 5.61
C LYS A 64 -1.40 -12.74 6.48
N VAL A 65 -1.05 -12.94 7.76
CA VAL A 65 -0.67 -11.84 8.66
C VAL A 65 0.59 -11.13 8.15
N SER A 66 1.61 -11.88 7.72
CA SER A 66 2.81 -11.30 7.13
C SER A 66 2.50 -10.52 5.84
N ALA A 67 1.63 -11.05 4.98
CA ALA A 67 1.18 -10.32 3.78
C ALA A 67 0.47 -9.01 4.13
N LEU A 68 -0.41 -9.02 5.15
CA LEU A 68 -1.10 -7.81 5.62
C LEU A 68 -0.12 -6.79 6.20
N GLN A 69 0.90 -7.22 6.94
CA GLN A 69 1.95 -6.33 7.45
C GLN A 69 2.72 -5.67 6.30
N THR A 70 3.10 -6.43 5.27
CA THR A 70 3.74 -5.89 4.07
C THR A 70 2.85 -4.87 3.37
N VAL A 71 1.56 -5.17 3.20
CA VAL A 71 0.59 -4.23 2.59
C VAL A 71 0.46 -2.95 3.43
N GLN A 72 0.39 -3.07 4.75
CA GLN A 72 0.35 -1.89 5.62
C GLN A 72 1.62 -1.06 5.54
N GLN A 73 2.79 -1.69 5.45
CA GLN A 73 4.06 -1.00 5.29
C GLN A 73 4.13 -0.26 3.95
N LEU A 74 3.77 -0.93 2.85
CA LEU A 74 3.70 -0.32 1.52
C LEU A 74 2.72 0.86 1.49
N ASN A 75 1.57 0.75 2.17
CA ASN A 75 0.59 1.84 2.23
C ASN A 75 1.13 3.05 3.00
N LYS A 76 1.82 2.83 4.13
CA LYS A 76 2.49 3.90 4.87
C LYS A 76 3.57 4.58 4.03
N GLU A 77 4.38 3.79 3.33
CA GLU A 77 5.42 4.29 2.44
C GLU A 77 4.83 5.13 1.30
N LEU A 78 3.80 4.60 0.63
CA LEU A 78 3.10 5.32 -0.43
C LEU A 78 2.48 6.62 0.07
N SER A 79 1.87 6.61 1.26
CA SER A 79 1.31 7.82 1.88
C SER A 79 2.39 8.87 2.16
N SER A 80 3.57 8.43 2.62
CA SER A 80 4.71 9.32 2.83
C SER A 80 5.24 9.90 1.52
N GLN A 81 5.35 9.09 0.47
CA GLN A 81 5.79 9.55 -0.85
C GLN A 81 4.80 10.56 -1.46
N VAL A 82 3.49 10.31 -1.33
CA VAL A 82 2.46 11.25 -1.79
C VAL A 82 2.53 12.57 -1.02
N ALA A 83 2.75 12.55 0.29
CA ALA A 83 2.92 13.76 1.08
C ALA A 83 4.13 14.59 0.62
N GLN A 84 5.28 13.93 0.41
CA GLN A 84 6.49 14.58 -0.10
C GLN A 84 6.29 15.17 -1.51
N LEU A 85 5.65 14.44 -2.41
CA LEU A 85 5.35 14.94 -3.76
C LEU A 85 4.40 16.15 -3.72
N ASN A 86 3.44 16.17 -2.82
CA ASN A 86 2.53 17.31 -2.66
C ASN A 86 3.26 18.54 -2.13
N GLU A 87 4.21 18.38 -1.21
CA GLU A 87 5.04 19.47 -0.71
C GLU A 87 5.93 20.04 -1.80
N GLN A 88 6.64 19.19 -2.55
CA GLN A 88 7.44 19.61 -3.71
C GLN A 88 6.61 20.31 -4.79
N LEU A 89 5.38 19.83 -5.03
CA LEU A 89 4.47 20.45 -5.98
C LEU A 89 3.98 21.83 -5.51
N ALA A 90 3.78 22.00 -4.19
CA ALA A 90 3.41 23.29 -3.63
C ALA A 90 4.58 24.30 -3.73
N GLU A 91 5.79 23.86 -3.42
CA GLU A 91 7.02 24.66 -3.55
C GLU A 91 7.23 25.09 -5.02
N ALA A 92 7.20 24.14 -5.96
CA ALA A 92 7.36 24.43 -7.38
C ALA A 92 6.28 25.39 -7.92
N LYS A 93 5.04 25.31 -7.42
CA LYS A 93 3.99 26.29 -7.76
C LYS A 93 4.30 27.68 -7.22
N GLY A 94 4.86 27.78 -6.02
CA GLY A 94 5.34 29.04 -5.46
C GLY A 94 6.45 29.65 -6.32
N ASP A 95 7.44 28.85 -6.70
CA ASP A 95 8.55 29.28 -7.55
C ASP A 95 8.06 29.77 -8.92
N ILE A 96 7.13 29.04 -9.54
CA ILE A 96 6.54 29.46 -10.83
C ILE A 96 5.81 30.80 -10.69
N ALA A 97 5.05 31.00 -9.61
CA ALA A 97 4.34 32.26 -9.38
C ALA A 97 5.32 33.44 -9.18
N SER A 98 6.41 33.21 -8.43
CA SER A 98 7.48 34.21 -8.26
C SER A 98 8.15 34.54 -9.60
N ALA A 99 8.51 33.51 -10.38
CA ALA A 99 9.15 33.70 -11.68
C ALA A 99 8.23 34.43 -12.66
N GLN A 100 6.92 34.15 -12.65
CA GLN A 100 5.94 34.88 -13.48
C GLN A 100 5.84 36.35 -13.08
N TYR A 101 5.90 36.66 -11.79
CA TYR A 101 5.94 38.03 -11.32
C TYR A 101 7.20 38.74 -11.81
N ASP A 102 8.37 38.12 -11.66
CA ASP A 102 9.64 38.68 -12.11
C ASP A 102 9.67 38.91 -13.63
N ILE A 103 9.12 37.99 -14.41
CA ILE A 103 8.95 38.14 -15.86
C ILE A 103 8.08 39.36 -16.17
N SER A 104 6.93 39.52 -15.51
CA SER A 104 6.04 40.66 -15.74
C SER A 104 6.73 41.99 -15.41
N VAL A 105 7.52 42.04 -14.33
CA VAL A 105 8.30 43.23 -13.97
C VAL A 105 9.37 43.53 -15.04
N LEU A 106 10.08 42.50 -15.51
CA LEU A 106 11.09 42.64 -16.56
C LEU A 106 10.49 43.07 -17.90
N GLU A 107 9.35 42.52 -18.29
CA GLU A 107 8.62 42.91 -19.50
C GLU A 107 8.23 44.39 -19.45
N LYS A 108 7.67 44.84 -18.32
CA LYS A 108 7.37 46.26 -18.10
C LYS A 108 8.64 47.11 -18.17
N LYS A 109 9.75 46.65 -17.59
CA LYS A 109 11.04 47.36 -17.65
C LYS A 109 11.55 47.50 -19.08
N ILE A 110 11.47 46.45 -19.88
CA ILE A 110 11.88 46.45 -21.29
C ILE A 110 11.01 47.41 -22.10
N GLU A 111 9.69 47.38 -21.91
CA GLU A 111 8.75 48.27 -22.61
C GLU A 111 9.07 49.75 -22.34
N GLN A 112 9.20 50.12 -21.05
CA GLN A 112 9.54 51.49 -20.67
C GLN A 112 10.91 51.92 -21.20
N MET A 113 11.91 51.03 -21.14
CA MET A 113 13.23 51.29 -21.68
C MET A 113 13.20 51.51 -23.20
N SER A 114 12.40 50.72 -23.93
CA SER A 114 12.21 50.89 -25.39
C SER A 114 11.66 52.27 -25.71
N LEU A 115 10.60 52.70 -25.02
CA LEU A 115 9.99 54.02 -25.22
C LEU A 115 10.99 55.16 -24.96
N ILE A 116 11.79 55.06 -23.90
CA ILE A 116 12.81 56.07 -23.56
C ILE A 116 13.91 56.11 -24.63
N ILE A 117 14.39 54.95 -25.09
CA ILE A 117 15.41 54.84 -26.14
C ILE A 117 14.88 55.38 -27.48
N GLU A 118 13.64 55.05 -27.84
CA GLU A 118 12.99 55.56 -29.05
C GLU A 118 12.86 57.09 -29.01
N ALA A 119 12.41 57.65 -27.88
CA ALA A 119 12.35 59.10 -27.69
C ALA A 119 13.74 59.76 -27.81
N GLN A 120 14.79 59.11 -27.28
CA GLN A 120 16.17 59.57 -27.41
C GLN A 120 16.68 59.49 -28.86
N ASN A 121 16.36 58.43 -29.59
CA ASN A 121 16.72 58.29 -31.00
C ASN A 121 16.03 59.36 -31.86
N LEU A 122 14.77 59.68 -31.57
CA LEU A 122 14.03 60.75 -32.25
C LEU A 122 14.66 62.14 -31.98
N TYR A 123 15.13 62.37 -30.74
CA TYR A 123 15.89 63.58 -30.40
C TYR A 123 17.16 63.70 -31.25
N TYR A 124 17.97 62.64 -31.34
CA TYR A 124 19.20 62.65 -32.16
C TYR A 124 18.92 62.77 -33.66
N SER A 125 17.74 62.35 -34.10
CA SER A 125 17.27 62.48 -35.48
C SER A 125 16.67 63.86 -35.80
N GLY A 126 16.66 64.79 -34.85
CA GLY A 126 16.09 66.13 -35.00
C GLY A 126 14.55 66.19 -34.96
N LYS A 127 13.87 65.06 -34.70
CA LYS A 127 12.41 64.94 -34.61
C LYS A 127 11.92 65.17 -33.19
N TYR A 128 12.13 66.38 -32.68
CA TYR A 128 11.87 66.73 -31.27
C TYR A 128 10.40 66.55 -30.85
N TRP A 129 9.47 66.90 -31.74
CA TRP A 129 8.03 66.79 -31.42
C TRP A 129 7.59 65.33 -31.29
N ASP A 130 8.04 64.47 -32.20
CA ASP A 130 7.77 63.03 -32.16
C ASP A 130 8.37 62.40 -30.90
N GLY A 131 9.61 62.77 -30.54
CA GLY A 131 10.25 62.33 -29.30
C GLY A 131 9.48 62.75 -28.06
N LYS A 132 8.94 63.98 -28.01
CA LYS A 132 8.05 64.44 -26.93
C LYS A 132 6.77 63.62 -26.85
N GLN A 133 6.15 63.28 -27.98
CA GLN A 133 4.93 62.46 -27.98
C GLN A 133 5.23 61.06 -27.47
N LYS A 134 6.34 60.45 -27.90
CA LYS A 134 6.72 59.12 -27.44
C LYS A 134 6.97 59.05 -25.93
N LEU A 135 7.57 60.10 -25.37
CA LEU A 135 7.79 60.18 -23.92
C LEU A 135 6.52 60.46 -23.11
N LYS A 136 5.44 60.95 -23.73
CA LYS A 136 4.12 61.12 -23.09
C LYS A 136 3.34 59.81 -22.98
N GLU A 137 3.67 58.81 -23.80
CA GLU A 137 3.11 57.46 -23.66
C GLU A 137 3.54 56.81 -22.34
N LEU A 138 4.58 57.34 -21.70
CA LEU A 138 5.09 56.88 -20.40
C LEU A 138 4.79 57.91 -19.30
N PRO A 139 3.76 57.69 -18.46
CA PRO A 139 3.45 58.56 -17.33
C PRO A 139 4.62 58.59 -16.34
N GLU A 140 4.96 59.77 -15.83
CA GLU A 140 6.12 59.97 -14.97
C GLU A 140 5.98 59.21 -13.64
N GLU A 141 4.75 59.06 -13.13
CA GLU A 141 4.45 58.32 -11.91
C GLU A 141 4.59 56.80 -12.06
N GLU A 142 4.61 56.29 -13.30
CA GLU A 142 4.66 54.86 -13.59
C GLU A 142 6.05 54.36 -14.01
N VAL A 143 7.01 55.28 -14.17
CA VAL A 143 8.39 54.93 -14.52
C VAL A 143 9.02 54.13 -13.39
N LEU A 144 9.54 52.96 -13.72
CA LEU A 144 10.26 52.12 -12.77
C LEU A 144 11.47 52.87 -12.21
N GLU A 145 11.73 52.72 -10.91
CA GLU A 145 12.75 53.47 -10.16
C GLU A 145 14.11 53.46 -10.86
N ASP A 146 14.56 52.29 -11.32
CA ASP A 146 15.81 52.09 -12.07
C ASP A 146 15.91 52.90 -13.37
N LEU A 147 14.78 53.31 -13.95
CA LEU A 147 14.71 54.03 -15.23
C LEU A 147 14.45 55.53 -15.06
N VAL A 148 14.18 56.00 -13.85
CA VAL A 148 13.82 57.40 -13.58
C VAL A 148 14.93 58.35 -14.04
N GLU A 149 16.19 58.06 -13.74
CA GLU A 149 17.32 58.92 -14.13
C GLU A 149 17.43 59.06 -15.66
N LEU A 150 17.29 57.94 -16.37
CA LEU A 150 17.33 57.91 -17.82
C LEU A 150 16.14 58.70 -18.41
N TYR A 151 14.93 58.46 -17.91
CA TYR A 151 13.72 59.18 -18.29
C TYR A 151 13.90 60.70 -18.11
N GLN A 152 14.35 61.15 -16.94
CA GLN A 152 14.56 62.58 -16.66
C GLN A 152 15.61 63.20 -17.58
N THR A 153 16.67 62.46 -17.90
CA THR A 153 17.72 62.91 -18.83
C THR A 153 17.16 63.15 -20.23
N VAL A 154 16.40 62.20 -20.77
CA VAL A 154 15.79 62.33 -22.10
C VAL A 154 14.72 63.43 -22.10
N LYS A 155 13.89 63.50 -21.05
CA LYS A 155 12.88 64.56 -20.86
C LYS A 155 13.49 65.96 -20.87
N LYS A 156 14.62 66.16 -20.17
CA LYS A 156 15.34 67.45 -20.15
C LYS A 156 15.87 67.82 -21.52
N ARG A 157 16.40 66.87 -22.29
CA ARG A 157 16.90 67.12 -23.66
C ARG A 157 15.80 67.47 -24.64
N LEU A 158 14.63 66.87 -24.46
CA LEU A 158 13.49 67.13 -25.32
C LEU A 158 12.78 68.45 -25.00
N ARG A 159 12.94 69.06 -23.82
CA ARG A 159 12.26 70.32 -23.45
C ARG A 159 12.52 71.44 -24.45
#